data_AF-A0A0M8YIJ6-F1
#
_entry.id   AF-A0A0M8YIJ6-F1
#
_cell.length_a   1.000
_cell.length_b   1.000
_cell.length_c   1.000
_cell.angle_alpha   90.00
_cell.angle_beta   90.00
_cell.angle_gamma   90.00
#
_symmetry.space_group_name_H-M   'P 1'
#
loop_
_entity.id
_entity.type
_entity.pdbx_description
1 polymer ?
#
loop_
_entity_poly.entity_id
_entity_poly.type
_entity_poly.pdbx_seq_one_letter_code
_entity_poly.pdbx_strand_id
1 'polypeptide(L)'
;MLRDVFAAEVRVDYTGLVGGEPGAVAAADLVAGWRANLGHLAATQHLLGNQTARVEGARAAVTADFQATHRDGPLVGGRLYALGGRYDYRLVRTGRGWRIDAVTMTPVWEHGDRTVIGLPA
;
A
#
# COMPACT_ATOMS: atom_id res chain seq x y z
N MET A 1 2.16 13.45 9.33
CA MET A 1 2.94 12.19 9.23
C MET A 1 2.10 11.13 8.52
N LEU A 2 2.67 10.05 7.97
CA LEU A 2 1.96 9.05 7.14
C LEU A 2 0.63 8.55 7.76
N ARG A 3 0.58 8.30 9.07
CA ARG A 3 -0.66 7.88 9.77
C ARG A 3 -1.86 8.83 9.55
N ASP A 4 -1.60 10.12 9.33
CA ASP A 4 -2.64 11.15 9.30
C ASP A 4 -3.44 11.13 7.99
N VAL A 5 -3.06 10.29 7.02
CA VAL A 5 -3.84 10.06 5.79
C VAL A 5 -4.94 9.01 5.97
N PHE A 6 -4.92 8.26 7.08
CA PHE A 6 -5.85 7.17 7.37
C PHE A 6 -6.92 7.58 8.38
N ALA A 7 -8.06 6.87 8.35
CA ALA A 7 -9.01 6.86 9.46
C ALA A 7 -8.38 6.14 10.68
N ALA A 8 -9.01 6.22 11.85
CA ALA A 8 -8.45 5.57 13.06
C ALA A 8 -8.25 4.06 12.87
N GLU A 9 -9.21 3.43 12.17
CA GLU A 9 -9.17 2.06 11.72
C GLU A 9 -9.29 2.02 10.20
N VAL A 10 -8.54 1.12 9.57
CA VAL A 10 -8.49 0.95 8.12
C VAL A 10 -8.75 -0.52 7.80
N ARG A 11 -9.69 -0.78 6.89
CA ARG A 11 -9.84 -2.12 6.31
C ARG A 11 -8.76 -2.33 5.25
N VAL A 12 -7.89 -3.31 5.46
CA VAL A 12 -6.78 -3.63 4.57
C VAL A 12 -7.01 -4.98 3.92
N ASP A 13 -6.82 -5.03 2.61
CA ASP A 13 -6.83 -6.26 1.82
C ASP A 13 -5.58 -6.33 0.94
N TYR A 14 -4.61 -7.12 1.39
CA TYR A 14 -3.39 -7.46 0.66
C TYR A 14 -3.34 -8.95 0.32
N THR A 15 -4.49 -9.64 0.39
CA THR A 15 -4.58 -11.09 0.18
C THR A 15 -4.05 -11.51 -1.19
N GLY A 16 -4.22 -10.65 -2.21
CA GLY A 16 -3.70 -10.87 -3.56
C GLY A 16 -2.16 -10.97 -3.64
N LEU A 17 -1.42 -10.53 -2.63
CA LEU A 17 0.05 -10.64 -2.58
C LEU A 17 0.54 -11.57 -1.46
N VAL A 18 0.03 -11.38 -0.25
CA VAL A 18 0.57 -12.04 0.96
C VAL A 18 -0.31 -13.20 1.46
N GLY A 19 -1.45 -13.46 0.80
CA GLY A 19 -2.45 -14.41 1.27
C GLY A 19 -3.18 -13.95 2.53
N GLY A 20 -3.79 -14.89 3.26
CA GLY A 20 -4.57 -14.61 4.47
C GLY A 20 -5.95 -14.03 4.15
N GLU A 21 -6.48 -13.24 5.08
CA GLU A 21 -7.84 -12.68 5.02
C GLU A 21 -7.84 -11.15 5.18
N PRO A 22 -8.78 -10.42 4.54
CA PRO A 22 -8.87 -8.97 4.71
C PRO A 22 -9.34 -8.58 6.12
N GLY A 23 -8.65 -7.62 6.75
CA GLY A 23 -8.85 -7.28 8.16
C GLY A 23 -8.98 -5.79 8.42
N ALA A 24 -9.61 -5.43 9.54
CA ALA A 24 -9.57 -4.08 10.06
C ALA A 24 -8.32 -3.92 10.96
N VAL A 25 -7.56 -2.84 10.75
CA VAL A 25 -6.29 -2.59 11.44
C VAL A 25 -6.26 -1.14 11.90
N ALA A 26 -5.80 -0.88 13.12
CA ALA A 26 -5.57 0.49 13.56
C ALA A 26 -4.50 1.15 12.68
N ALA A 27 -4.70 2.41 12.27
CA ALA A 27 -3.74 3.08 11.39
C ALA A 27 -2.33 3.18 11.99
N ALA A 28 -2.22 3.24 13.32
CA ALA A 28 -0.94 3.20 14.02
C ALA A 28 -0.21 1.88 13.80
N ASP A 29 -0.93 0.76 13.94
CA ASP A 29 -0.38 -0.59 13.80
C ASP A 29 -0.04 -0.89 12.34
N LEU A 30 -0.86 -0.42 11.39
CA LEU A 30 -0.56 -0.54 9.96
C LEU A 30 0.76 0.14 9.60
N VAL A 31 0.94 1.41 10.02
CA VAL A 31 2.18 2.16 9.76
C VAL A 31 3.37 1.56 10.52
N ALA A 32 3.17 1.05 11.74
CA ALA A 32 4.21 0.36 12.49
C ALA A 32 4.64 -0.94 11.78
N GLY A 33 3.69 -1.71 11.26
CA GLY A 33 3.94 -2.93 10.48
C GLY A 33 4.75 -2.64 9.21
N TRP A 34 4.40 -1.60 8.45
CA TRP A 34 5.21 -1.19 7.30
C TRP A 34 6.62 -0.77 7.68
N ARG A 35 6.79 -0.03 8.79
CA ARG A 35 8.12 0.33 9.27
C ARG A 35 8.95 -0.90 9.67
N ALA A 36 8.33 -1.87 10.33
CA ALA A 36 9.01 -3.10 10.73
C ALA A 36 9.41 -3.95 9.51
N ASN A 37 8.53 -4.07 8.52
CA ASN A 37 8.71 -4.97 7.38
C ASN A 37 9.52 -4.36 6.23
N LEU A 38 9.54 -3.02 6.10
CA LEU A 38 10.16 -2.34 4.96
C LEU A 38 11.26 -1.36 5.39
N GLY A 39 11.45 -1.13 6.69
CA GLY A 39 12.40 -0.15 7.21
C GLY A 39 13.87 -0.50 6.99
N HIS A 40 14.18 -1.77 6.69
CA HIS A 40 15.53 -2.20 6.32
C HIS A 40 15.89 -1.89 4.88
N LEU A 41 14.90 -1.60 4.02
CA LEU A 41 15.12 -1.38 2.60
C LEU A 41 15.93 -0.11 2.35
N ALA A 42 16.86 -0.19 1.42
CA ALA A 42 17.68 0.95 1.04
C ALA A 42 16.88 2.00 0.25
N ALA A 43 15.82 1.59 -0.45
CA ALA A 43 14.85 2.51 -1.06
C ALA A 43 13.53 1.80 -1.38
N THR A 44 12.45 2.57 -1.40
CA THR A 44 11.18 2.19 -2.02
C THR A 44 10.69 3.32 -2.93
N GLN A 45 10.02 2.97 -4.03
CA GLN A 45 9.32 3.91 -4.89
C GLN A 45 7.92 3.35 -5.15
N HIS A 46 6.90 4.15 -4.85
CA HIS A 46 5.53 3.86 -5.21
C HIS A 46 5.08 4.93 -6.21
N LEU A 47 4.92 4.53 -7.47
CA LEU A 47 4.37 5.36 -8.52
C LEU A 47 2.88 5.03 -8.65
N LEU A 48 2.02 6.02 -8.45
CA LEU A 48 0.57 5.89 -8.65
C LEU A 48 0.15 6.74 -9.85
N GLY A 49 -0.69 6.17 -10.71
CA GLY A 49 -1.23 6.84 -11.90
C GLY A 49 -2.71 6.53 -12.11
N ASN A 50 -3.30 7.20 -13.09
CA ASN A 50 -4.67 6.95 -13.56
C ASN A 50 -5.72 6.96 -12.44
N GLN A 51 -5.58 7.88 -11.48
CA GLN A 51 -6.50 7.96 -10.36
C GLN A 51 -7.89 8.39 -10.84
N THR A 52 -8.92 7.63 -10.50
CA THR A 52 -10.32 8.05 -10.69
C THR A 52 -11.02 8.09 -9.35
N ALA A 53 -11.89 9.07 -9.14
CA ALA A 53 -12.59 9.29 -7.88
C ALA A 53 -14.09 9.48 -8.12
N ARG A 54 -14.91 8.70 -7.41
CA ARG A 54 -16.36 8.90 -7.28
C ARG A 54 -16.65 9.40 -5.88
N VAL A 55 -17.19 10.61 -5.76
CA VAL A 55 -17.47 11.27 -4.48
C VAL A 55 -18.97 11.35 -4.24
N GLU A 56 -19.40 10.91 -3.06
CA GLU A 56 -20.80 10.90 -2.61
C GLU A 56 -20.89 11.49 -1.20
N GLY A 57 -21.14 12.80 -1.14
CA GLY A 57 -21.20 13.55 0.12
C GLY A 57 -19.90 13.46 0.91
N ALA A 58 -19.94 12.74 2.05
CA ALA A 58 -18.80 12.54 2.94
C ALA A 58 -18.02 11.25 2.67
N ARG A 59 -18.30 10.53 1.58
CA ARG A 59 -17.61 9.30 1.17
C ARG A 59 -17.04 9.43 -0.24
N ALA A 60 -15.96 8.71 -0.51
CA ALA A 60 -15.42 8.57 -1.86
C ALA A 60 -14.87 7.17 -2.10
N ALA A 61 -15.03 6.69 -3.33
CA ALA A 61 -14.32 5.53 -3.85
C ALA A 61 -13.25 6.03 -4.83
N VAL A 62 -12.01 5.62 -4.64
CA VAL A 62 -10.88 6.02 -5.49
C VAL A 62 -10.17 4.79 -6.00
N THR A 63 -9.87 4.74 -7.29
CA THR A 63 -9.05 3.68 -7.87
C THR A 63 -7.78 4.28 -8.43
N ALA A 64 -6.68 3.55 -8.40
CA ALA A 64 -5.41 3.98 -8.98
C ALA A 64 -4.66 2.78 -9.54
N ASP A 65 -3.95 2.98 -10.64
CA ASP A 65 -2.91 2.04 -11.05
C ASP A 65 -1.65 2.31 -10.23
N PHE A 66 -0.88 1.26 -9.93
CA PHE A 66 0.37 1.41 -9.21
C PHE A 66 1.49 0.58 -9.81
N GLN A 67 2.71 1.09 -9.62
CA GLN A 67 3.94 0.33 -9.65
C GLN A 67 4.70 0.62 -8.36
N ALA A 68 5.04 -0.44 -7.62
CA ALA A 68 5.88 -0.37 -6.43
C ALA A 68 7.21 -1.08 -6.71
N THR A 69 8.31 -0.45 -6.33
CA THR A 69 9.66 -0.99 -6.48
C THR A 69 10.39 -0.88 -5.15
N HIS A 70 10.99 -1.99 -4.73
CA HIS A 70 11.67 -2.18 -3.46
C HIS A 70 13.11 -2.55 -3.75
N ARG A 71 14.07 -1.83 -3.13
CA ARG A 71 15.50 -2.13 -3.25
C ARG A 71 16.08 -2.49 -1.89
N ASP A 72 16.71 -3.66 -1.85
CA ASP A 72 17.61 -4.04 -0.78
C ASP A 72 19.07 -3.89 -1.24
N GLY A 73 19.91 -3.30 -0.39
CA GLY A 73 21.32 -3.06 -0.68
C GLY A 73 21.64 -1.84 -1.58
N PRO A 74 22.86 -1.80 -2.15
CA PRO A 74 23.41 -0.63 -2.83
C PRO A 74 22.72 -0.31 -4.18
N LEU A 75 23.01 0.87 -4.74
CA LEU A 75 22.44 1.31 -6.01
C LEU A 75 22.78 0.36 -7.18
N VAL A 76 24.01 -0.14 -7.23
CA VAL A 76 24.49 -1.09 -8.23
C VAL A 76 24.71 -2.44 -7.56
N GLY A 77 24.12 -3.50 -8.11
CA GLY A 77 24.22 -4.86 -7.56
C GLY A 77 23.29 -5.16 -6.38
N GLY A 78 22.44 -4.20 -5.96
CA GLY A 78 21.36 -4.44 -5.02
C GLY A 78 20.26 -5.32 -5.62
N ARG A 79 19.44 -5.92 -4.75
CA ARG A 79 18.32 -6.77 -5.13
C ARG A 79 17.06 -5.93 -5.29
N LEU A 80 16.25 -6.27 -6.28
CA LEU A 80 15.02 -5.56 -6.59
C LEU A 80 13.83 -6.51 -6.53
N TYR A 81 12.74 -6.00 -5.96
CA TYR A 81 11.41 -6.56 -6.12
C TYR A 81 10.46 -5.47 -6.60
N ALA A 82 9.83 -5.69 -7.75
CA ALA A 82 8.85 -4.81 -8.32
C ALA A 82 7.53 -5.54 -8.53
N LEU A 83 6.44 -4.82 -8.35
CA LEU A 83 5.10 -5.29 -8.66
C LEU A 83 4.23 -4.12 -9.09
N GLY A 84 3.20 -4.43 -9.87
CA GLY A 84 2.22 -3.44 -10.27
C GLY A 84 0.83 -4.03 -10.39
N GLY A 85 -0.16 -3.15 -10.36
CA GLY A 85 -1.56 -3.54 -10.35
C GLY A 85 -2.47 -2.37 -10.02
N ARG A 86 -3.55 -2.65 -9.30
CA ARG A 86 -4.60 -1.68 -8.96
C ARG A 86 -4.73 -1.52 -7.45
N TYR A 87 -4.91 -0.28 -7.01
CA TYR A 87 -5.49 0.02 -5.71
C TYR A 87 -6.96 0.39 -5.84
N ASP A 88 -7.75 -0.08 -4.89
CA ASP A 88 -9.12 0.38 -4.65
C ASP A 88 -9.19 0.92 -3.22
N TYR A 89 -9.41 2.22 -3.09
CA TYR A 89 -9.51 2.92 -1.82
C TYR A 89 -10.94 3.32 -1.53
N ARG A 90 -11.30 3.29 -0.24
CA ARG A 90 -12.45 4.02 0.29
C ARG A 90 -11.95 5.13 1.19
N LEU A 91 -12.61 6.28 1.08
CA LEU A 91 -12.27 7.46 1.86
C LEU A 91 -13.52 8.04 2.53
N VAL A 92 -13.31 8.62 3.71
CA VAL A 92 -14.30 9.37 4.48
C VAL A 92 -13.81 10.80 4.72
N ARG A 93 -14.73 11.76 4.59
CA ARG A 93 -14.45 13.18 4.86
C ARG A 93 -14.59 13.43 6.36
N THR A 94 -13.54 13.93 6.98
CA THR A 94 -13.51 14.36 8.37
C THR A 94 -13.40 15.88 8.47
N GLY A 95 -13.53 16.45 9.67
CA GLY A 95 -13.25 17.87 9.91
C GLY A 95 -11.79 18.29 9.59
N ARG A 96 -10.89 17.32 9.40
CA ARG A 96 -9.48 17.53 9.02
C ARG A 96 -9.18 17.12 7.57
N GLY A 97 -10.21 16.92 6.75
CA GLY A 97 -10.10 16.50 5.35
C GLY A 97 -10.38 15.00 5.14
N TRP A 98 -10.11 14.51 3.94
CA TRP A 98 -10.32 13.11 3.56
C TRP A 98 -9.34 12.17 4.25
N ARG A 99 -9.81 10.99 4.63
CA ARG A 99 -9.04 9.92 5.26
C ARG A 99 -9.36 8.58 4.62
N ILE A 100 -8.36 7.76 4.35
CA ILE A 100 -8.52 6.41 3.83
C ILE A 100 -9.06 5.50 4.94
N ASP A 101 -10.24 4.91 4.74
CA ASP A 101 -10.85 3.94 5.66
C ASP A 101 -10.84 2.50 5.10
N ALA A 102 -10.50 2.33 3.82
CA ALA A 102 -10.14 1.02 3.27
C ALA A 102 -9.11 1.12 2.14
N VAL A 103 -8.25 0.11 2.03
CA VAL A 103 -7.33 -0.10 0.93
C VAL A 103 -7.33 -1.58 0.54
N THR A 104 -7.60 -1.84 -0.73
CA THR A 104 -7.37 -3.13 -1.39
C THR A 104 -6.26 -2.97 -2.41
N MET A 105 -5.26 -3.84 -2.38
CA MET A 105 -4.21 -3.91 -3.40
C MET A 105 -4.34 -5.21 -4.18
N THR A 106 -4.60 -5.08 -5.48
CA THR A 106 -4.67 -6.22 -6.40
C THR A 106 -3.44 -6.21 -7.32
N PRO A 107 -2.42 -7.04 -7.07
CA PRO A 107 -1.29 -7.14 -7.98
C PRO A 107 -1.71 -7.83 -9.28
N VAL A 108 -1.14 -7.39 -10.40
CA VAL A 108 -1.39 -7.92 -11.75
C VAL A 108 -0.12 -8.51 -12.36
N TRP A 109 1.04 -7.98 -11.97
CA TRP A 109 2.34 -8.53 -12.34
C TRP A 109 3.34 -8.31 -11.20
N GLU A 110 4.36 -9.14 -11.16
CA GLU A 110 5.52 -8.99 -10.30
C GLU A 110 6.80 -9.38 -11.04
N HIS A 111 7.94 -8.87 -10.58
CA HIS A 111 9.25 -9.13 -11.14
C HIS A 111 10.34 -8.98 -10.08
N GLY A 112 11.33 -9.86 -10.09
CA GLY A 112 12.50 -9.80 -9.21
C GLY A 112 12.40 -10.70 -7.98
N ASP A 113 13.18 -10.38 -6.95
CA ASP A 113 13.40 -11.22 -5.77
C ASP A 113 12.40 -10.91 -4.65
N ARG A 114 11.33 -11.72 -4.54
CA ARG A 114 10.28 -11.58 -3.51
C ARG A 114 10.81 -11.58 -2.07
N THR A 115 11.98 -12.18 -1.84
CA THR A 115 12.59 -12.20 -0.50
C THR A 115 13.04 -10.82 -0.04
N VAL A 116 13.18 -9.84 -0.95
CA VAL A 116 13.45 -8.43 -0.62
C VAL A 116 12.42 -7.86 0.37
N ILE A 117 11.15 -8.25 0.23
CA ILE A 117 10.06 -7.84 1.13
C ILE A 117 9.63 -8.97 2.08
N GLY A 118 10.45 -10.00 2.25
CA GLY A 118 10.20 -11.10 3.18
C GLY A 118 9.16 -12.13 2.69
N LEU A 119 8.83 -12.13 1.40
CA LEU A 119 7.96 -13.16 0.81
C LEU A 119 8.78 -14.36 0.31
N PRO A 120 8.18 -15.57 0.24
CA PRO A 120 8.82 -16.73 -0.38
C PRO A 120 9.21 -16.44 -1.84
N ALA A 121 10.31 -17.06 -2.28
CA ALA A 121 10.82 -16.97 -3.65
C ALA A 121 9.82 -17.55 -4.66
#